data_AF-A0A1G6N5B4-F1
#
_entry.id   AF-A0A1G6N5B4-F1
#
_cell.length_a   1.000
_cell.length_b   1.000
_cell.length_c   1.000
_cell.angle_alpha   90.00
_cell.angle_beta   90.00
_cell.angle_gamma   90.00
#
_symmetry.space_group_name_H-M   'P 1'
#
loop_
_entity.id
_entity.type
_entity.pdbx_description
1 polymer ?
#
loop_
_entity_poly.entity_id
_entity_poly.type
_entity_poly.pdbx_seq_one_letter_code
_entity_poly.pdbx_strand_id
1 'polypeptide(L)'
;MTISKKLAALSLAVSLSLFSVTPAVMAAKAVPKDVNYLLGMYYGSGSVFLLREDKGTLQIVYPSSSEEKKFSMANIFPLKKVRFDSYTLYEEGPLVTMEAPVHFERDTDGNGIACKIGGKRFARNFFPGEGNKVFRVEITGDYQSLKDAAPRADMPAKLQQGTAGKLVRIRSVIPNVKFDLRYAGNNNIFGVPLYNAGEAFAEAETVAALKKAADLLAAKGYGILVWEAYRPWYVSKLASDLLPKDKKGMMPAPDKGEDRNTGRVVDVSLYDLATGEAVPMISDFDEVSVRQLPDFSGGTEQQRFLRDMLVSVMTECGFTQGKEEWWHFTLGDTKGWQHLNIPYGQIM
;
A
#
# COMPACT_ATOMS: atom_id res chain seq x y z
N MET A 1 4.22 -86.88 12.94
CA MET A 1 3.57 -86.15 11.81
C MET A 1 3.09 -84.82 12.38
N THR A 2 3.97 -83.83 12.38
CA THR A 2 3.84 -82.62 13.21
C THR A 2 3.93 -81.43 12.25
N ILE A 3 2.78 -80.84 11.96
CA ILE A 3 2.62 -79.77 10.96
C ILE A 3 2.99 -78.43 11.59
N SER A 4 4.05 -77.84 11.08
CA SER A 4 4.55 -76.49 11.39
C SER A 4 3.55 -75.42 10.88
N LYS A 5 3.07 -74.57 11.79
CA LYS A 5 2.29 -73.37 11.47
C LYS A 5 3.25 -72.22 11.14
N LYS A 6 3.30 -71.80 9.87
CA LYS A 6 3.91 -70.53 9.45
C LYS A 6 2.92 -69.39 9.73
N LEU A 7 3.27 -68.48 10.64
CA LEU A 7 2.64 -67.17 10.76
C LEU A 7 3.13 -66.28 9.59
N ALA A 8 2.22 -65.80 8.77
CA ALA A 8 2.48 -64.73 7.82
C ALA A 8 2.16 -63.39 8.51
N ALA A 9 3.16 -62.53 8.64
CA ALA A 9 2.98 -61.16 9.12
C ALA A 9 2.33 -60.31 8.01
N LEU A 10 1.12 -59.82 8.25
CA LEU A 10 0.42 -58.90 7.37
C LEU A 10 0.86 -57.47 7.72
N SER A 11 1.76 -56.90 6.93
CA SER A 11 2.17 -55.49 7.05
C SER A 11 1.08 -54.59 6.48
N LEU A 12 0.32 -53.94 7.39
CA LEU A 12 -0.68 -52.94 7.04
C LEU A 12 0.04 -51.62 6.71
N ALA A 13 0.23 -51.33 5.42
CA ALA A 13 0.71 -50.02 4.97
C ALA A 13 -0.43 -49.00 5.11
N VAL A 14 -0.38 -48.19 6.17
CA VAL A 14 -1.25 -47.02 6.31
C VAL A 14 -0.70 -45.94 5.38
N SER A 15 -1.29 -45.81 4.20
CA SER A 15 -1.08 -44.68 3.31
C SER A 15 -1.71 -43.44 3.95
N LEU A 16 -0.90 -42.66 4.67
CA LEU A 16 -1.29 -41.35 5.18
C LEU A 16 -1.36 -40.39 3.99
N SER A 17 -2.52 -40.33 3.34
CA SER A 17 -2.83 -39.29 2.36
C SER A 17 -2.90 -37.95 3.10
N LEU A 18 -1.77 -37.24 3.12
CA LEU A 18 -1.69 -35.83 3.49
C LEU A 18 -2.54 -35.06 2.47
N PHE A 19 -3.81 -34.85 2.79
CA PHE A 19 -4.56 -33.77 2.17
C PHE A 19 -3.85 -32.48 2.53
N SER A 20 -3.11 -31.93 1.57
CA SER A 20 -2.68 -30.54 1.61
C SER A 20 -3.94 -29.69 1.59
N VAL A 21 -4.47 -29.38 2.78
CA VAL A 21 -5.42 -28.30 2.94
C VAL A 21 -4.62 -27.03 2.65
N THR A 22 -4.60 -26.62 1.39
CA THR A 22 -4.30 -25.22 1.08
C THR A 22 -5.28 -24.42 1.91
N PRO A 23 -4.84 -23.56 2.84
CA PRO A 23 -5.76 -22.63 3.46
C PRO A 23 -6.32 -21.82 2.31
N ALA A 24 -7.59 -22.06 1.96
CA ALA A 24 -8.32 -21.11 1.16
C ALA A 24 -8.17 -19.81 1.94
N VAL A 25 -7.42 -18.85 1.38
CA VAL A 25 -7.48 -17.48 1.84
C VAL A 25 -8.97 -17.18 1.76
N MET A 26 -9.63 -17.12 2.92
CA MET A 26 -11.05 -16.82 2.97
C MET A 26 -11.20 -15.52 2.21
N ALA A 27 -11.81 -15.57 1.03
CA ALA A 27 -12.12 -14.37 0.27
C ALA A 27 -12.93 -13.50 1.24
N ALA A 28 -12.37 -12.35 1.62
CA ALA A 28 -13.06 -11.42 2.49
C ALA A 28 -14.47 -11.22 1.92
N LYS A 29 -15.48 -11.30 2.79
CA LYS A 29 -16.87 -11.20 2.35
C LYS A 29 -17.01 -9.88 1.58
N ALA A 30 -17.51 -9.94 0.34
CA ALA A 30 -17.61 -8.75 -0.50
C ALA A 30 -18.37 -7.65 0.25
N VAL A 31 -17.71 -6.50 0.41
CA VAL A 31 -18.29 -5.35 1.11
C VAL A 31 -19.53 -4.90 0.34
N PRO A 32 -20.70 -4.77 0.99
CA PRO A 32 -21.87 -4.23 0.34
C PRO A 32 -21.54 -2.88 -0.28
N LYS A 33 -21.87 -2.69 -1.57
CA LYS A 33 -21.50 -1.47 -2.31
C LYS A 33 -21.95 -0.20 -1.58
N ASP A 34 -23.15 -0.23 -1.03
CA ASP A 34 -23.71 0.88 -0.24
C ASP A 34 -22.83 1.26 0.95
N VAL A 35 -22.20 0.28 1.62
CA VAL A 35 -21.28 0.52 2.74
C VAL A 35 -19.96 1.13 2.25
N ASN A 36 -19.39 0.60 1.16
CA ASN A 36 -18.10 1.05 0.66
C ASN A 36 -18.05 2.56 0.37
N TYR A 37 -19.14 3.11 -0.17
CA TYR A 37 -19.26 4.54 -0.47
C TYR A 37 -19.44 5.46 0.74
N LEU A 38 -19.61 4.90 1.96
CA LEU A 38 -19.67 5.67 3.19
C LEU A 38 -18.32 5.77 3.90
N LEU A 39 -17.36 4.90 3.59
CA LEU A 39 -16.11 4.78 4.32
C LEU A 39 -15.26 6.05 4.17
N GLY A 40 -14.60 6.49 5.23
CA GLY A 40 -13.77 7.70 5.19
C GLY A 40 -13.81 8.46 6.50
N MET A 41 -13.21 9.66 6.50
CA MET A 41 -13.12 10.49 7.70
C MET A 41 -14.23 11.52 7.73
N TYR A 42 -14.79 11.75 8.91
CA TYR A 42 -15.90 12.66 9.13
C TYR A 42 -15.54 13.69 10.20
N TYR A 43 -15.85 14.96 9.93
CA TYR A 43 -15.47 16.11 10.75
C TYR A 43 -16.70 16.97 11.05
N GLY A 44 -16.84 17.41 12.30
CA GLY A 44 -17.96 18.24 12.71
C GLY A 44 -17.98 18.44 14.21
N SER A 45 -18.57 19.54 14.66
CA SER A 45 -18.73 19.85 16.09
C SER A 45 -17.42 19.78 16.91
N GLY A 46 -16.28 20.11 16.30
CA GLY A 46 -14.97 20.06 16.96
C GLY A 46 -14.39 18.65 17.13
N SER A 47 -14.96 17.63 16.48
CA SER A 47 -14.51 16.24 16.56
C SER A 47 -14.27 15.65 15.17
N VAL A 48 -13.46 14.60 15.13
CA VAL A 48 -13.20 13.76 13.97
C VAL A 48 -13.43 12.30 14.32
N PHE A 49 -14.00 11.54 13.41
CA PHE A 49 -14.01 10.09 13.48
C PHE A 49 -13.77 9.48 12.09
N LEU A 50 -13.35 8.22 12.09
CA LEU A 50 -13.21 7.41 10.90
C LEU A 50 -14.40 6.45 10.83
N LEU A 51 -14.98 6.32 9.65
CA LEU A 51 -15.93 5.28 9.33
C LEU A 51 -15.22 4.20 8.50
N ARG A 52 -15.22 2.96 9.01
CA ARG A 52 -14.59 1.81 8.35
C ARG A 52 -15.52 0.63 8.28
N GLU A 53 -15.22 -0.31 7.39
CA GLU A 53 -15.89 -1.59 7.36
C GLU A 53 -15.02 -2.66 8.02
N ASP A 54 -15.65 -3.58 8.75
CA ASP A 54 -15.03 -4.72 9.41
C ASP A 54 -16.01 -5.91 9.40
N LYS A 55 -15.68 -6.98 8.65
CA LYS A 55 -16.46 -8.23 8.57
C LYS A 55 -17.94 -8.02 8.20
N GLY A 56 -18.21 -7.07 7.31
CA GLY A 56 -19.52 -6.63 6.85
C GLY A 56 -20.21 -5.63 7.77
N THR A 57 -19.59 -5.25 8.89
CA THR A 57 -20.14 -4.28 9.87
C THR A 57 -19.49 -2.93 9.67
N LEU A 58 -20.32 -1.89 9.63
CA LEU A 58 -19.84 -0.51 9.61
C LEU A 58 -19.46 -0.11 11.03
N GLN A 59 -18.28 0.46 11.22
CA GLN A 59 -17.77 0.85 12.53
C GLN A 59 -17.39 2.33 12.53
N ILE A 60 -17.73 3.02 13.62
CA ILE A 60 -17.14 4.31 13.94
C ILE A 60 -15.87 4.07 14.76
N VAL A 61 -14.79 4.70 14.36
CA VAL A 61 -13.49 4.64 15.00
C VAL A 61 -13.15 6.05 15.49
N TYR A 62 -13.20 6.23 16.80
CA TYR A 62 -12.86 7.49 17.47
C TYR A 62 -11.42 7.43 17.97
N PRO A 63 -10.56 8.39 17.60
CA PRO A 63 -9.16 8.36 18.01
C PRO A 63 -9.08 8.62 19.52
N SER A 64 -8.11 8.02 20.20
CA SER A 64 -7.93 8.21 21.65
C SER A 64 -7.50 9.63 22.03
N SER A 65 -6.99 10.41 21.07
CA SER A 65 -6.66 11.83 21.23
C SER A 65 -6.85 12.57 19.90
N SER A 66 -6.92 13.90 19.95
CA SER A 66 -6.98 14.75 18.74
C SER A 66 -5.66 14.78 17.95
N GLU A 67 -4.56 14.30 18.53
CA GLU A 67 -3.24 14.24 17.90
C GLU A 67 -3.01 12.92 17.14
N GLU A 68 -3.80 11.88 17.44
CA GLU A 68 -3.70 10.56 16.83
C GLU A 68 -4.31 10.54 15.42
N LYS A 69 -3.46 10.71 14.41
CA LYS A 69 -3.88 10.85 13.00
C LYS A 69 -4.20 9.53 12.30
N LYS A 70 -3.72 8.42 12.84
CA LYS A 70 -3.75 7.10 12.18
C LYS A 70 -4.90 6.23 12.65
N PHE A 71 -5.49 6.60 13.80
CA PHE A 71 -6.57 5.88 14.46
C PHE A 71 -6.12 4.47 14.89
N SER A 72 -4.81 4.25 15.10
CA SER A 72 -4.28 2.97 15.57
C SER A 72 -4.59 2.74 17.05
N MET A 73 -4.69 3.84 17.82
CA MET A 73 -5.25 3.86 19.17
C MET A 73 -6.63 4.52 19.14
N ALA A 74 -7.68 3.71 19.20
CA ALA A 74 -9.04 4.19 19.01
C ALA A 74 -10.10 3.36 19.75
N ASN A 75 -11.18 4.03 20.13
CA ASN A 75 -12.41 3.37 20.55
C ASN A 75 -13.22 3.02 19.29
N ILE A 76 -13.69 1.77 19.22
CA ILE A 76 -14.38 1.24 18.05
C ILE A 76 -15.82 0.92 18.44
N PHE A 77 -16.77 1.48 17.69
CA PHE A 77 -18.19 1.31 17.92
C PHE A 77 -18.88 0.73 16.68
N PRO A 78 -19.37 -0.51 16.73
CA PRO A 78 -20.09 -1.11 15.62
C PRO A 78 -21.47 -0.45 15.45
N LEU A 79 -21.86 -0.24 14.20
CA LEU A 79 -23.17 0.27 13.82
C LEU A 79 -24.09 -0.86 13.40
N LYS A 80 -25.29 -0.89 13.97
CA LYS A 80 -26.34 -1.83 13.57
C LYS A 80 -27.15 -1.22 12.44
N LYS A 81 -27.19 -1.87 11.28
CA LYS A 81 -27.99 -1.40 10.14
C LYS A 81 -29.48 -1.52 10.44
N VAL A 82 -30.22 -0.43 10.22
CA VAL A 82 -31.70 -0.39 10.32
C VAL A 82 -32.30 -0.48 8.92
N ARG A 83 -31.86 0.39 8.00
CA ARG A 83 -32.23 0.40 6.57
C ARG A 83 -31.14 1.11 5.77
N PHE A 84 -31.38 1.36 4.48
CA PHE A 84 -30.46 2.13 3.64
C PHE A 84 -30.12 3.48 4.30
N ASP A 85 -28.83 3.77 4.44
CA ASP A 85 -28.26 4.97 5.08
C ASP A 85 -28.71 5.26 6.51
N SER A 86 -29.30 4.29 7.20
CA SER A 86 -29.80 4.46 8.57
C SER A 86 -29.33 3.30 9.44
N TYR A 87 -28.69 3.67 10.54
CA TYR A 87 -28.03 2.79 11.49
C TYR A 87 -28.32 3.24 12.93
N THR A 88 -28.01 2.38 13.89
CA THR A 88 -27.99 2.71 15.31
C THR A 88 -26.59 2.50 15.85
N LEU A 89 -26.07 3.50 16.56
CA LEU A 89 -24.87 3.41 17.39
C LEU A 89 -25.27 2.90 18.77
N TYR A 90 -24.61 1.85 19.22
CA TYR A 90 -24.78 1.28 20.56
C TYR A 90 -23.48 1.49 21.37
N GLU A 91 -23.60 2.13 22.52
CA GLU A 91 -22.53 2.23 23.50
C GLU A 91 -22.97 1.53 24.79
N GLU A 92 -22.34 0.38 25.07
CA GLU A 92 -22.57 -0.37 26.31
C GLU A 92 -21.49 -0.02 27.33
N GLY A 93 -21.90 0.57 28.45
CA GLY A 93 -21.08 0.76 29.64
C GLY A 93 -21.59 -0.08 30.82
N PRO A 94 -20.77 -0.25 31.88
CA PRO A 94 -21.15 -1.06 33.05
C PRO A 94 -22.35 -0.49 33.83
N LEU A 95 -22.72 0.77 33.60
CA LEU A 95 -23.78 1.47 34.32
C LEU A 95 -24.94 1.92 33.42
N VAL A 96 -24.70 2.11 32.12
CA VAL A 96 -25.67 2.66 31.17
C VAL A 96 -25.45 2.07 29.78
N THR A 97 -26.54 1.92 29.04
CA THR A 97 -26.51 1.68 27.59
C THR A 97 -27.04 2.94 26.92
N MET A 98 -26.30 3.46 25.95
CA MET A 98 -26.74 4.58 25.12
C MET A 98 -26.99 4.10 23.70
N GLU A 99 -28.12 4.53 23.14
CA GLU A 99 -28.45 4.34 21.73
C GLU A 99 -28.56 5.70 21.05
N ALA A 100 -27.91 5.86 19.90
CA ALA A 100 -28.04 7.06 19.09
C ALA A 100 -28.38 6.69 17.64
N PRO A 101 -29.38 7.34 17.01
CA PRO A 101 -29.63 7.17 15.60
C PRO A 101 -28.47 7.75 14.78
N VAL A 102 -28.08 7.02 13.74
CA VAL A 102 -27.03 7.39 12.77
C VAL A 102 -27.63 7.41 11.37
N HIS A 103 -27.48 8.53 10.67
CA HIS A 103 -28.01 8.72 9.32
C HIS A 103 -26.94 9.26 8.38
N PHE A 104 -26.84 8.72 7.18
CA PHE A 104 -25.92 9.20 6.15
C PHE A 104 -26.65 10.02 5.09
N GLU A 105 -25.96 11.03 4.58
CA GLU A 105 -26.36 11.81 3.40
C GLU A 105 -25.40 11.47 2.26
N ARG A 106 -25.90 11.39 1.03
CA ARG A 106 -25.11 11.09 -0.17
C ARG A 106 -25.20 12.20 -1.22
N ASP A 107 -24.18 12.28 -2.07
CA ASP A 107 -24.24 13.04 -3.32
C ASP A 107 -24.98 12.25 -4.43
N THR A 108 -25.05 12.83 -5.63
CA THR A 108 -25.68 12.22 -6.81
C THR A 108 -24.96 10.98 -7.34
N ASP A 109 -23.67 10.85 -7.04
CA ASP A 109 -22.84 9.69 -7.43
C ASP A 109 -22.92 8.57 -6.39
N GLY A 110 -23.68 8.78 -5.30
CA GLY A 110 -23.88 7.84 -4.22
C GLY A 110 -22.79 7.85 -3.16
N ASN A 111 -21.83 8.79 -3.19
CA ASN A 111 -20.82 8.92 -2.14
C ASN A 111 -21.46 9.51 -0.89
N GLY A 112 -21.18 8.93 0.28
CA GLY A 112 -21.51 9.56 1.55
C GLY A 112 -20.81 10.91 1.65
N ILE A 113 -21.54 11.97 1.95
CA ILE A 113 -21.03 13.35 2.12
C ILE A 113 -21.19 13.87 3.55
N ALA A 114 -22.08 13.27 4.33
CA ALA A 114 -22.22 13.59 5.74
C ALA A 114 -22.82 12.43 6.55
N CYS A 115 -22.54 12.46 7.85
CA CYS A 115 -23.10 11.56 8.84
C CYS A 115 -23.75 12.40 9.94
N LYS A 116 -24.97 12.02 10.35
CA LYS A 116 -25.71 12.63 11.45
C LYS A 116 -25.81 11.63 12.60
N ILE A 117 -25.29 11.99 13.78
CA ILE A 117 -25.28 11.16 14.99
C ILE A 117 -25.85 11.99 16.13
N GLY A 118 -26.92 11.52 16.78
CA GLY A 118 -27.49 12.21 17.94
C GLY A 118 -27.85 13.68 17.68
N GLY A 119 -28.30 14.01 16.47
CA GLY A 119 -28.65 15.37 16.05
C GLY A 119 -27.47 16.25 15.59
N LYS A 120 -26.22 15.82 15.74
CA LYS A 120 -25.03 16.52 15.23
C LYS A 120 -24.69 16.04 13.82
N ARG A 121 -24.28 16.95 12.93
CA ARG A 121 -23.88 16.65 11.55
C ARG A 121 -22.36 16.76 11.38
N PHE A 122 -21.78 15.75 10.75
CA PHE A 122 -20.36 15.64 10.44
C PHE A 122 -20.19 15.52 8.93
N ALA A 123 -19.42 16.41 8.31
CA ALA A 123 -19.11 16.36 6.89
C ALA A 123 -18.01 15.32 6.62
N ARG A 124 -18.14 14.55 5.55
CA ARG A 124 -17.07 13.66 5.11
C ARG A 124 -15.94 14.50 4.51
N ASN A 125 -14.71 14.16 4.85
CA ASN A 125 -13.52 14.68 4.21
C ASN A 125 -13.14 13.77 3.04
N PHE A 126 -13.01 14.37 1.86
CA PHE A 126 -12.52 13.70 0.67
C PHE A 126 -11.05 14.07 0.46
N PHE A 127 -10.19 13.06 0.33
CA PHE A 127 -8.77 13.31 0.14
C PHE A 127 -8.43 13.53 -1.33
N PRO A 128 -7.46 14.40 -1.65
CA PRO A 128 -6.88 14.42 -2.99
C PRO A 128 -6.24 13.04 -3.27
N GLY A 129 -6.54 12.42 -4.42
CA GLY A 129 -6.14 11.03 -4.69
C GLY A 129 -7.25 10.00 -4.48
N GLU A 130 -8.24 10.28 -3.63
CA GLU A 130 -9.24 9.30 -3.22
C GLU A 130 -10.08 8.78 -4.40
N GLY A 131 -10.27 7.47 -4.45
CA GLY A 131 -11.08 6.81 -5.49
C GLY A 131 -10.39 6.80 -6.86
N ASN A 132 -9.07 6.61 -6.88
CA ASN A 132 -8.22 6.64 -8.08
C ASN A 132 -8.16 8.02 -8.77
N LYS A 133 -8.49 9.10 -8.04
CA LYS A 133 -8.39 10.47 -8.54
C LYS A 133 -7.02 11.05 -8.23
N VAL A 134 -5.99 10.56 -8.93
CA VAL A 134 -4.57 10.95 -8.76
C VAL A 134 -4.41 12.41 -8.37
N PHE A 135 -3.80 12.66 -7.21
CA PHE A 135 -3.44 14.01 -6.79
C PHE A 135 -2.49 14.64 -7.82
N ARG A 136 -2.73 15.88 -8.25
CA ARG A 136 -1.88 16.57 -9.22
C ARG A 136 -1.28 17.83 -8.63
N VAL A 137 0.00 18.04 -8.91
CA VAL A 137 0.67 19.32 -8.69
C VAL A 137 0.70 20.13 -9.98
N GLU A 138 0.63 21.45 -9.88
CA GLU A 138 0.97 22.32 -10.99
C GLU A 138 2.49 22.35 -11.16
N ILE A 139 2.98 21.79 -12.26
CA ILE A 139 4.42 21.71 -12.51
C ILE A 139 5.01 23.10 -12.78
N THR A 140 6.26 23.31 -12.37
CA THR A 140 7.01 24.55 -12.59
C THR A 140 7.95 24.43 -13.78
N GLY A 141 8.05 25.51 -14.57
CA GLY A 141 8.97 25.61 -15.70
C GLY A 141 8.50 24.86 -16.95
N ASP A 142 9.36 24.82 -17.97
CA ASP A 142 9.11 24.05 -19.19
C ASP A 142 9.54 22.59 -19.00
N TYR A 143 8.57 21.67 -19.03
CA TYR A 143 8.79 20.25 -18.78
C TYR A 143 9.86 19.65 -19.72
N GLN A 144 9.80 19.96 -21.01
CA GLN A 144 10.70 19.37 -21.99
C GLN A 144 12.15 19.85 -21.76
N SER A 145 12.34 21.14 -21.54
CA SER A 145 13.64 21.73 -21.21
C SER A 145 14.24 21.15 -19.93
N LEU A 146 13.44 21.02 -18.86
CA LEU A 146 13.90 20.43 -17.59
C LEU A 146 14.26 18.95 -17.75
N LYS A 147 13.42 18.19 -18.47
CA LYS A 147 13.66 16.78 -18.75
C LYS A 147 14.93 16.56 -19.55
N ASP A 148 15.20 17.38 -20.55
CA ASP A 148 16.41 17.30 -21.36
C ASP A 148 17.66 17.74 -20.59
N ALA A 149 17.52 18.70 -19.66
CA ALA A 149 18.62 19.18 -18.83
C ALA A 149 19.01 18.18 -17.73
N ALA A 150 18.05 17.47 -17.14
CA ALA A 150 18.28 16.67 -15.94
C ALA A 150 19.41 15.63 -16.07
N PRO A 151 19.51 14.81 -17.15
CA PRO A 151 20.60 13.84 -17.30
C PRO A 151 22.00 14.45 -17.40
N ARG A 152 22.11 15.76 -17.69
CA ARG A 152 23.38 16.51 -17.80
C ARG A 152 23.79 17.14 -16.47
N ALA A 153 22.95 17.04 -15.43
CA ALA A 153 23.25 17.61 -14.13
C ALA A 153 24.28 16.78 -13.37
N ASP A 154 25.20 17.47 -12.70
CA ASP A 154 26.23 16.83 -11.88
C ASP A 154 25.63 16.36 -10.54
N MET A 155 25.65 15.05 -10.32
CA MET A 155 25.28 14.47 -9.03
C MET A 155 26.33 14.85 -7.98
N PRO A 156 25.94 15.39 -6.81
CA PRO A 156 26.89 15.78 -5.77
C PRO A 156 27.85 14.64 -5.38
N ALA A 157 29.15 14.92 -5.35
CA ALA A 157 30.20 13.92 -5.08
C ALA A 157 30.01 13.18 -3.73
N LYS A 158 29.40 13.85 -2.73
CA LYS A 158 29.07 13.22 -1.44
C LYS A 158 28.08 12.05 -1.55
N LEU A 159 27.20 12.07 -2.56
CA LEU A 159 26.21 11.01 -2.79
C LEU A 159 26.81 9.80 -3.53
N GLN A 160 27.99 9.96 -4.14
CA GLN A 160 28.73 8.91 -4.84
C GLN A 160 29.62 8.07 -3.90
N GLN A 161 29.54 8.31 -2.58
CA GLN A 161 30.36 7.61 -1.59
C GLN A 161 29.67 6.34 -1.09
N GLY A 162 30.47 5.32 -0.74
CA GLY A 162 29.97 4.04 -0.20
C GLY A 162 30.00 2.90 -1.21
N THR A 163 29.19 1.88 -0.97
CA THR A 163 29.07 0.69 -1.82
C THR A 163 28.14 0.96 -3.00
N ALA A 164 28.60 0.72 -4.23
CA ALA A 164 27.77 0.80 -5.42
C ALA A 164 26.92 -0.47 -5.56
N GLY A 165 25.60 -0.33 -5.62
CA GLY A 165 24.67 -1.44 -5.87
C GLY A 165 24.82 -2.01 -7.28
N LYS A 166 24.83 -3.34 -7.39
CA LYS A 166 24.71 -4.01 -8.68
C LYS A 166 23.24 -4.09 -9.05
N LEU A 167 22.80 -3.19 -9.92
CA LEU A 167 21.43 -3.17 -10.41
C LEU A 167 21.17 -4.36 -11.34
N VAL A 168 20.03 -5.02 -11.13
CA VAL A 168 19.55 -6.12 -11.98
C VAL A 168 18.08 -5.90 -12.32
N ARG A 169 17.65 -6.40 -13.48
CA ARG A 169 16.26 -6.32 -13.93
C ARG A 169 15.37 -7.21 -13.06
N ILE A 170 14.35 -6.66 -12.42
CA ILE A 170 13.47 -7.42 -11.50
C ILE A 170 12.81 -8.60 -12.21
N ARG A 171 12.29 -8.39 -13.43
CA ARG A 171 11.61 -9.43 -14.22
C ARG A 171 12.50 -10.63 -14.57
N SER A 172 13.83 -10.45 -14.62
CA SER A 172 14.76 -11.55 -14.91
C SER A 172 14.82 -12.59 -13.78
N VAL A 173 14.52 -12.18 -12.54
CA VAL A 173 14.52 -13.05 -11.35
C VAL A 173 13.09 -13.40 -10.92
N ILE A 174 12.13 -12.50 -11.16
CA ILE A 174 10.72 -12.66 -10.84
C ILE A 174 9.89 -12.58 -12.14
N PRO A 175 9.80 -13.65 -12.96
CA PRO A 175 9.17 -13.59 -14.28
C PRO A 175 7.71 -13.11 -14.27
N ASN A 176 6.96 -13.48 -13.22
CA ASN A 176 5.55 -13.16 -13.05
C ASN A 176 5.31 -11.80 -12.37
N VAL A 177 6.34 -10.99 -12.15
CA VAL A 177 6.14 -9.63 -11.60
C VAL A 177 5.32 -8.77 -12.56
N LYS A 178 4.43 -7.94 -12.01
CA LYS A 178 3.73 -6.91 -12.80
C LYS A 178 4.29 -5.54 -12.50
N PHE A 179 4.17 -4.66 -13.48
CA PHE A 179 4.65 -3.30 -13.41
C PHE A 179 3.51 -2.33 -13.69
N ASP A 180 3.34 -1.37 -12.80
CA ASP A 180 2.55 -0.16 -12.98
C ASP A 180 3.46 1.00 -12.59
N LEU A 181 4.51 1.22 -13.39
CA LEU A 181 5.58 2.16 -13.08
C LEU A 181 5.04 3.59 -13.16
N ARG A 182 4.63 4.14 -12.01
CA ARG A 182 3.82 5.36 -11.92
C ARG A 182 4.50 6.56 -12.58
N TYR A 183 5.81 6.69 -12.37
CA TYR A 183 6.62 7.76 -12.97
C TYR A 183 7.13 7.47 -14.39
N ALA A 184 6.91 6.27 -14.94
CA ALA A 184 7.13 5.98 -16.36
C ALA A 184 5.95 6.41 -17.25
N GLY A 185 4.76 6.57 -16.66
CA GLY A 185 3.54 7.01 -17.32
C GLY A 185 3.09 8.40 -16.87
N ASN A 186 1.82 8.72 -17.12
CA ASN A 186 1.17 9.96 -16.66
C ASN A 186 0.29 9.74 -15.41
N ASN A 187 0.29 8.55 -14.82
CA ASN A 187 -0.49 8.20 -13.64
C ASN A 187 0.29 8.49 -12.34
N ASN A 188 0.73 9.75 -12.16
CA ASN A 188 1.54 10.21 -11.02
C ASN A 188 1.27 11.68 -10.71
N ILE A 189 1.87 12.25 -9.65
CA ILE A 189 1.55 13.62 -9.25
C ILE A 189 1.85 14.71 -10.28
N PHE A 190 2.76 14.47 -11.23
CA PHE A 190 3.21 15.47 -12.20
C PHE A 190 2.37 15.52 -13.49
N GLY A 191 1.57 14.49 -13.78
CA GLY A 191 0.82 14.45 -15.05
C GLY A 191 1.62 14.05 -16.28
N VAL A 192 2.93 13.84 -16.11
CA VAL A 192 3.88 13.56 -17.19
C VAL A 192 4.86 12.47 -16.76
N PRO A 193 5.42 11.70 -17.70
CA PRO A 193 6.43 10.70 -17.37
C PRO A 193 7.75 11.36 -16.99
N LEU A 194 8.38 10.91 -15.91
CA LEU A 194 9.71 11.39 -15.51
C LEU A 194 10.83 10.63 -16.22
N TYR A 195 10.56 9.40 -16.65
CA TYR A 195 11.46 8.56 -17.44
C TYR A 195 10.67 7.70 -18.44
N ASN A 196 11.37 7.05 -19.36
CA ASN A 196 10.77 6.11 -20.30
C ASN A 196 11.44 4.73 -20.13
N ALA A 197 10.81 3.86 -19.34
CA ALA A 197 11.26 2.49 -19.14
C ALA A 197 10.04 1.58 -18.91
N GLY A 198 10.03 0.41 -19.57
CA GLY A 198 9.01 -0.63 -19.36
C GLY A 198 9.42 -1.70 -18.34
N GLU A 199 10.59 -1.52 -17.70
CA GLU A 199 11.21 -2.48 -16.80
C GLU A 199 11.68 -1.77 -15.54
N ALA A 200 11.59 -2.46 -14.40
CA ALA A 200 12.12 -1.99 -13.12
C ALA A 200 13.43 -2.71 -12.77
N PHE A 201 14.29 -1.99 -12.07
CA PHE A 201 15.61 -2.45 -11.64
C PHE A 201 15.74 -2.21 -10.14
N ALA A 202 16.51 -3.06 -9.47
CA ALA A 202 16.89 -2.86 -8.07
C ALA A 202 18.24 -3.55 -7.84
N GLU A 203 18.84 -3.30 -6.69
CA GLU A 203 20.06 -3.96 -6.26
C GLU A 203 19.85 -5.49 -6.19
N ALA A 204 20.88 -6.28 -6.52
CA ALA A 204 20.78 -7.72 -6.68
C ALA A 204 20.26 -8.46 -5.43
N GLU A 205 20.69 -8.08 -4.22
CA GLU A 205 20.15 -8.63 -2.98
C GLU A 205 18.71 -8.19 -2.75
N THR A 206 18.37 -6.95 -3.08
CA THR A 206 16.98 -6.45 -3.06
C THR A 206 16.07 -7.28 -3.96
N VAL A 207 16.50 -7.60 -5.19
CA VAL A 207 15.72 -8.45 -6.09
C VAL A 207 15.62 -9.89 -5.59
N ALA A 208 16.69 -10.43 -5.01
CA ALA A 208 16.67 -11.77 -4.40
C ALA A 208 15.72 -11.85 -3.19
N ALA A 209 15.70 -10.82 -2.34
CA ALA A 209 14.75 -10.71 -1.23
C ALA A 209 13.31 -10.55 -1.74
N LEU A 210 13.11 -9.69 -2.75
CA LEU A 210 11.79 -9.50 -3.37
C LEU A 210 11.26 -10.78 -4.01
N LYS A 211 12.14 -11.62 -4.57
CA LYS A 211 11.76 -12.95 -5.10
C LYS A 211 11.21 -13.86 -4.00
N LYS A 212 11.83 -13.87 -2.81
CA LYS A 212 11.31 -14.63 -1.65
C LYS A 212 9.92 -14.13 -1.26
N ALA A 213 9.73 -12.81 -1.21
CA ALA A 213 8.43 -12.21 -0.91
C ALA A 213 7.38 -12.59 -1.97
N ALA A 214 7.77 -12.56 -3.25
CA ALA A 214 6.89 -12.97 -4.35
C ALA A 214 6.44 -14.43 -4.23
N ASP A 215 7.34 -15.34 -3.84
CA ASP A 215 7.02 -16.76 -3.64
C ASP A 215 6.04 -16.98 -2.47
N LEU A 216 6.25 -16.26 -1.36
CA LEU A 216 5.37 -16.31 -0.19
C LEU A 216 3.98 -15.73 -0.47
N LEU A 217 3.90 -14.65 -1.25
CA LEU A 217 2.63 -14.06 -1.69
C LEU A 217 1.91 -14.96 -2.69
N ALA A 218 2.65 -15.63 -3.59
CA ALA A 218 2.06 -16.52 -4.58
C ALA A 218 1.34 -17.71 -3.92
N ALA A 219 1.90 -18.24 -2.82
CA ALA A 219 1.24 -19.27 -2.00
C ALA A 219 -0.08 -18.78 -1.35
N LYS A 220 -0.31 -17.46 -1.30
CA LYS A 220 -1.52 -16.81 -0.79
C LYS A 220 -2.44 -16.31 -1.92
N GLY A 221 -2.13 -16.61 -3.17
CA GLY A 221 -2.93 -16.21 -4.34
C GLY A 221 -2.63 -14.81 -4.88
N TYR A 222 -1.55 -14.17 -4.44
CA TYR A 222 -1.20 -12.80 -4.87
C TYR A 222 0.18 -12.74 -5.53
N GLY A 223 0.34 -11.88 -6.52
CA GLY A 223 1.62 -11.51 -7.10
C GLY A 223 2.01 -10.07 -6.74
N ILE A 224 3.30 -9.74 -6.91
CA ILE A 224 3.82 -8.39 -6.66
C ILE A 224 3.56 -7.50 -7.87
N LEU A 225 2.98 -6.33 -7.62
CA LEU A 225 2.86 -5.21 -8.55
C LEU A 225 3.87 -4.14 -8.11
N VAL A 226 4.89 -3.86 -8.92
CA VAL A 226 5.87 -2.81 -8.62
C VAL A 226 5.38 -1.48 -9.18
N TRP A 227 5.27 -0.48 -8.30
CA TRP A 227 5.01 0.91 -8.65
C TRP A 227 6.29 1.70 -8.89
N GLU A 228 7.32 1.42 -8.10
CA GLU A 228 8.65 1.99 -8.29
C GLU A 228 9.74 1.12 -7.65
N ALA A 229 10.97 1.28 -8.11
CA ALA A 229 12.16 0.66 -7.52
C ALA A 229 13.35 1.63 -7.68
N TYR A 230 14.44 1.20 -8.30
CA TYR A 230 15.55 2.09 -8.61
C TYR A 230 15.10 3.30 -9.44
N ARG A 231 15.41 4.50 -8.93
CA ARG A 231 15.27 5.78 -9.63
C ARG A 231 16.66 6.40 -9.77
N PRO A 232 17.15 6.68 -10.99
CA PRO A 232 18.39 7.44 -11.16
C PRO A 232 18.29 8.82 -10.51
N TRP A 233 19.38 9.29 -9.91
CA TRP A 233 19.41 10.61 -9.26
C TRP A 233 18.92 11.76 -10.16
N TYR A 234 19.24 11.76 -11.45
CA TYR A 234 18.78 12.81 -12.36
C TYR A 234 17.24 12.86 -12.48
N VAL A 235 16.56 11.72 -12.31
CA VAL A 235 15.10 11.66 -12.30
C VAL A 235 14.54 12.27 -11.01
N SER A 236 15.18 12.00 -9.86
CA SER A 236 14.88 12.70 -8.59
C SER A 236 15.07 14.21 -8.72
N LYS A 237 16.14 14.63 -9.43
CA LYS A 237 16.38 16.04 -9.73
C LYS A 237 15.26 16.64 -10.59
N LEU A 238 14.87 15.96 -11.68
CA LEU A 238 13.75 16.39 -12.53
C LEU A 238 12.45 16.53 -11.72
N ALA A 239 12.12 15.53 -10.91
CA ALA A 239 10.94 15.55 -10.05
C ALA A 239 10.97 16.75 -9.10
N SER A 240 12.13 16.99 -8.46
CA SER A 240 12.33 18.15 -7.61
C SER A 240 12.19 19.46 -8.37
N ASP A 241 12.78 19.60 -9.56
CA ASP A 241 12.71 20.83 -10.36
C ASP A 241 11.27 21.16 -10.78
N LEU A 242 10.48 20.14 -11.13
CA LEU A 242 9.07 20.27 -11.52
C LEU A 242 8.15 20.68 -10.37
N LEU A 243 8.51 20.43 -9.11
CA LEU A 243 7.67 20.82 -7.97
C LEU A 243 7.61 22.35 -7.80
N PRO A 244 6.43 22.94 -7.57
CA PRO A 244 6.31 24.34 -7.22
C PRO A 244 6.90 24.64 -5.84
N LYS A 245 7.20 25.92 -5.59
CA LYS A 245 7.98 26.36 -4.41
C LYS A 245 7.36 25.91 -3.08
N ASP A 246 6.03 25.97 -2.96
CA ASP A 246 5.26 25.57 -1.79
C ASP A 246 5.14 24.04 -1.62
N LYS A 247 5.52 23.26 -2.65
CA LYS A 247 5.48 21.79 -2.67
C LYS A 247 6.86 21.15 -2.70
N LYS A 248 7.96 21.92 -2.66
CA LYS A 248 9.33 21.36 -2.63
C LYS A 248 9.56 20.36 -1.48
N GLY A 249 8.81 20.47 -0.38
CA GLY A 249 8.87 19.53 0.75
C GLY A 249 8.28 18.14 0.48
N MET A 250 7.59 17.92 -0.64
CA MET A 250 7.05 16.61 -1.01
C MET A 250 8.11 15.59 -1.43
N MET A 251 9.30 16.06 -1.82
CA MET A 251 10.42 15.19 -2.20
C MET A 251 11.71 15.66 -1.55
N PRO A 252 12.65 14.75 -1.25
CA PRO A 252 13.99 15.15 -0.80
C PRO A 252 14.66 16.08 -1.82
N ALA A 253 15.40 17.07 -1.30
CA ALA A 253 16.18 17.95 -2.15
C ALA A 253 17.28 17.14 -2.88
N PRO A 254 17.58 17.42 -4.17
CA PRO A 254 18.54 16.64 -4.95
C PRO A 254 19.94 16.59 -4.34
N ASP A 255 20.33 17.60 -3.56
CA ASP A 255 21.60 17.63 -2.86
C ASP A 255 21.68 16.62 -1.69
N LYS A 256 20.54 16.13 -1.20
CA LYS A 256 20.46 15.09 -0.16
C LYS A 256 20.36 13.68 -0.77
N GLY A 257 19.84 13.58 -1.99
CA GLY A 257 19.52 12.31 -2.62
C GLY A 257 18.27 11.64 -2.03
N GLU A 258 17.85 10.55 -2.66
CA GLU A 258 16.79 9.67 -2.16
C GLU A 258 17.34 8.25 -1.98
N ASP A 259 16.85 7.54 -0.97
CA ASP A 259 17.18 6.15 -0.69
C ASP A 259 16.97 5.21 -1.89
N ARG A 260 15.92 5.45 -2.70
CA ARG A 260 15.66 4.74 -3.96
C ARG A 260 16.78 4.88 -5.00
N ASN A 261 17.62 5.91 -4.91
CA ASN A 261 18.79 6.04 -5.78
C ASN A 261 19.84 4.95 -5.49
N THR A 262 19.79 4.29 -4.32
CA THR A 262 20.69 3.17 -3.99
C THR A 262 20.29 1.84 -4.63
N GLY A 263 19.04 1.75 -5.13
CA GLY A 263 18.45 0.51 -5.63
C GLY A 263 17.96 -0.45 -4.54
N ARG A 264 18.03 -0.05 -3.25
CA ARG A 264 17.61 -0.90 -2.11
C ARG A 264 16.16 -0.75 -1.68
N VAL A 265 15.41 0.10 -2.37
CA VAL A 265 14.02 0.46 -2.08
C VAL A 265 13.11 -0.06 -3.19
N VAL A 266 11.95 -0.56 -2.80
CA VAL A 266 10.84 -0.90 -3.70
C VAL A 266 9.53 -0.35 -3.15
N ASP A 267 8.74 0.23 -4.04
CA ASP A 267 7.36 0.64 -3.77
C ASP A 267 6.45 -0.38 -4.47
N VAL A 268 5.72 -1.17 -3.67
CA VAL A 268 4.97 -2.33 -4.17
C VAL A 268 3.54 -2.40 -3.66
N SER A 269 2.70 -3.00 -4.49
CA SER A 269 1.33 -3.38 -4.22
C SER A 269 1.12 -4.85 -4.64
N LEU A 270 -0.14 -5.30 -4.64
CA LEU A 270 -0.53 -6.66 -4.97
C LEU A 270 -1.39 -6.70 -6.23
N TYR A 271 -1.30 -7.81 -6.96
CA TYR A 271 -2.30 -8.20 -7.95
C TYR A 271 -2.80 -9.63 -7.64
N ASP A 272 -4.04 -9.92 -7.97
CA ASP A 272 -4.65 -11.24 -7.78
C ASP A 272 -4.15 -12.20 -8.87
N LEU A 273 -3.66 -13.38 -8.49
CA LEU A 273 -3.12 -14.35 -9.46
C LEU A 273 -4.21 -15.01 -10.32
N ALA A 274 -5.43 -15.13 -9.80
CA ALA A 274 -6.53 -15.77 -10.51
C ALA A 274 -7.14 -14.85 -11.57
N THR A 275 -7.34 -13.57 -11.26
CA THR A 275 -7.92 -12.58 -12.18
C THR A 275 -6.84 -11.86 -12.99
N GLY A 276 -5.64 -11.74 -12.45
CA GLY A 276 -4.58 -10.91 -13.01
C GLY A 276 -4.79 -9.41 -12.77
N GLU A 277 -5.76 -9.00 -11.96
CA GLU A 277 -6.07 -7.59 -11.72
C GLU A 277 -5.30 -7.05 -10.52
N ALA A 278 -4.94 -5.76 -10.56
CA ALA A 278 -4.39 -5.07 -9.39
C ALA A 278 -5.44 -5.06 -8.26
N VAL A 279 -5.00 -5.33 -7.03
CA VAL A 279 -5.91 -5.38 -5.89
C VAL A 279 -6.08 -3.97 -5.31
N PRO A 280 -7.30 -3.51 -5.01
CA PRO A 280 -7.52 -2.25 -4.32
C PRO A 280 -6.93 -2.29 -2.90
N MET A 281 -5.99 -1.40 -2.62
CA MET A 281 -5.33 -1.25 -1.31
C MET A 281 -5.92 -0.06 -0.53
N ILE A 282 -5.34 0.28 0.63
CA ILE A 282 -5.86 1.32 1.54
C ILE A 282 -5.92 2.71 0.89
N SER A 283 -4.94 3.03 0.05
CA SER A 283 -4.86 4.26 -0.75
C SER A 283 -4.18 3.95 -2.07
N ASP A 284 -4.23 4.89 -3.01
CA ASP A 284 -3.39 4.81 -4.22
C ASP A 284 -1.96 5.33 -3.95
N PHE A 285 -1.05 5.10 -4.90
CA PHE A 285 0.33 5.60 -4.87
C PHE A 285 0.38 7.15 -4.86
N ASP A 286 1.30 7.70 -4.05
CA ASP A 286 1.46 9.15 -3.80
C ASP A 286 0.16 9.88 -3.37
N GLU A 287 -0.79 9.16 -2.79
CA GLU A 287 -1.99 9.78 -2.23
C GLU A 287 -1.62 10.65 -1.03
N VAL A 288 -1.87 11.97 -1.13
CA VAL A 288 -1.56 12.91 -0.05
C VAL A 288 -2.69 12.91 0.99
N SER A 289 -2.72 11.86 1.80
CA SER A 289 -3.73 11.68 2.84
C SER A 289 -3.15 10.97 4.06
N VAL A 290 -3.95 10.76 5.11
CA VAL A 290 -3.56 9.87 6.22
C VAL A 290 -3.67 8.39 5.86
N ARG A 291 -4.32 8.06 4.73
CA ARG A 291 -4.54 6.67 4.28
C ARG A 291 -3.26 6.04 3.76
N GLN A 292 -2.29 6.84 3.32
CA GLN A 292 -0.96 6.34 2.95
C GLN A 292 -0.18 5.76 4.14
N LEU A 293 -0.55 6.11 5.38
CA LEU A 293 0.20 5.69 6.56
C LEU A 293 0.12 4.16 6.79
N PRO A 294 1.25 3.50 7.11
CA PRO A 294 1.34 2.06 7.35
C PRO A 294 0.28 1.43 8.24
N ASP A 295 -0.11 2.10 9.32
CA ASP A 295 -1.00 1.62 10.38
C ASP A 295 -2.36 2.32 10.38
N PHE A 296 -2.74 2.95 9.26
CA PHE A 296 -4.05 3.61 9.14
C PHE A 296 -5.21 2.62 9.36
N SER A 297 -6.11 2.92 10.29
CA SER A 297 -7.18 1.99 10.69
C SER A 297 -8.41 1.96 9.77
N GLY A 298 -8.43 2.75 8.68
CA GLY A 298 -9.60 2.92 7.81
C GLY A 298 -9.74 1.91 6.67
N GLY A 299 -10.66 2.21 5.76
CA GLY A 299 -10.99 1.33 4.63
C GLY A 299 -11.80 0.11 5.01
N THR A 300 -11.78 -0.89 4.14
CA THR A 300 -12.39 -2.20 4.34
C THR A 300 -11.48 -3.13 5.14
N GLU A 301 -12.06 -4.17 5.75
CA GLU A 301 -11.28 -5.25 6.38
C GLU A 301 -10.26 -5.83 5.39
N GLN A 302 -10.70 -6.08 4.15
CA GLN A 302 -9.87 -6.68 3.13
C GLN A 302 -8.64 -5.82 2.80
N GLN A 303 -8.83 -4.51 2.62
CA GLN A 303 -7.70 -3.60 2.37
C GLN A 303 -6.70 -3.61 3.53
N ARG A 304 -7.17 -3.61 4.78
CA ARG A 304 -6.31 -3.67 5.96
C ARG A 304 -5.56 -4.99 6.03
N PHE A 305 -6.27 -6.10 5.88
CA PHE A 305 -5.70 -7.44 5.88
C PHE A 305 -4.61 -7.60 4.81
N LEU A 306 -4.87 -7.14 3.57
CA LEU A 306 -3.92 -7.24 2.47
C LEU A 306 -2.68 -6.38 2.68
N ARG A 307 -2.84 -5.15 3.19
CA ARG A 307 -1.72 -4.31 3.59
C ARG A 307 -0.89 -4.99 4.67
N ASP A 308 -1.52 -5.47 5.74
CA ASP A 308 -0.82 -6.08 6.87
C ASP A 308 -0.12 -7.38 6.45
N MET A 309 -0.73 -8.16 5.55
CA MET A 309 -0.11 -9.33 4.92
C MET A 309 1.12 -8.95 4.09
N LEU A 310 1.02 -7.92 3.25
CA LEU A 310 2.16 -7.43 2.45
C LEU A 310 3.30 -7.01 3.38
N VAL A 311 3.01 -6.22 4.41
CA VAL A 311 4.01 -5.79 5.40
C VAL A 311 4.66 -6.98 6.09
N SER A 312 3.87 -7.95 6.55
CA SER A 312 4.38 -9.16 7.21
C SER A 312 5.33 -9.94 6.30
N VAL A 313 4.95 -10.17 5.04
CA VAL A 313 5.77 -10.96 4.10
C VAL A 313 7.05 -10.21 3.71
N MET A 314 6.95 -8.91 3.43
CA MET A 314 8.12 -8.09 3.11
C MET A 314 9.09 -8.06 4.31
N THR A 315 8.57 -7.93 5.53
CA THR A 315 9.38 -7.94 6.77
C THR A 315 10.09 -9.27 6.97
N GLU A 316 9.39 -10.40 6.77
CA GLU A 316 9.99 -11.74 6.84
C GLU A 316 11.13 -11.91 5.82
N CYS A 317 11.06 -11.22 4.69
CA CYS A 317 12.09 -11.23 3.65
C CYS A 317 13.23 -10.21 3.88
N GLY A 318 13.25 -9.52 5.04
CA GLY A 318 14.32 -8.61 5.44
C GLY A 318 14.09 -7.14 5.08
N PHE A 319 12.90 -6.79 4.56
CA PHE A 319 12.55 -5.39 4.31
C PHE A 319 12.08 -4.69 5.59
N THR A 320 12.31 -3.38 5.66
CA THR A 320 11.72 -2.49 6.66
C THR A 320 10.70 -1.61 5.97
N GLN A 321 9.49 -1.52 6.51
CA GLN A 321 8.44 -0.64 5.99
C GLN A 321 8.76 0.83 6.30
N GLY A 322 8.54 1.71 5.34
CA GLY A 322 8.56 3.16 5.54
C GLY A 322 7.56 3.61 6.61
N LYS A 323 7.83 4.73 7.29
CA LYS A 323 6.96 5.23 8.36
C LYS A 323 5.74 6.01 7.88
N GLU A 324 5.84 6.55 6.66
CA GLU A 324 4.85 7.45 6.07
C GLU A 324 4.04 6.78 4.96
N GLU A 325 4.56 5.73 4.32
CA GLU A 325 3.96 5.14 3.11
C GLU A 325 3.84 3.63 3.26
N TRP A 326 2.63 3.09 3.13
CA TRP A 326 2.37 1.66 3.36
C TRP A 326 3.00 0.75 2.31
N TRP A 327 3.22 1.28 1.10
CA TRP A 327 3.79 0.56 -0.05
C TRP A 327 5.33 0.57 -0.08
N HIS A 328 5.98 1.39 0.75
CA HIS A 328 7.41 1.66 0.68
C HIS A 328 8.21 0.69 1.54
N PHE A 329 9.15 -0.02 0.92
CA PHE A 329 9.96 -1.04 1.59
C PHE A 329 11.44 -0.92 1.24
N THR A 330 12.28 -0.93 2.27
CA THR A 330 13.74 -0.80 2.15
C THR A 330 14.42 -2.06 2.64
N LEU A 331 15.32 -2.65 1.84
CA LEU A 331 16.11 -3.81 2.27
C LEU A 331 17.31 -3.33 3.10
N GLY A 332 17.34 -3.64 4.39
CA GLY A 332 18.43 -3.24 5.30
C GLY A 332 18.56 -1.72 5.44
N ASP A 333 19.76 -1.23 5.78
CA ASP A 333 20.06 0.20 5.85
C ASP A 333 20.65 0.68 4.50
N THR A 334 20.25 1.87 4.06
CA THR A 334 20.80 2.53 2.87
C THR A 334 22.01 3.39 3.20
N LYS A 335 22.29 3.64 4.49
CA LYS A 335 23.50 4.34 4.92
C LYS A 335 24.74 3.57 4.48
N GLY A 336 25.67 4.28 3.84
CA GLY A 336 26.90 3.69 3.31
C GLY A 336 26.77 3.08 1.91
N TRP A 337 25.60 3.21 1.26
CA TRP A 337 25.43 2.89 -0.15
C TRP A 337 25.52 4.17 -1.00
N GLN A 338 26.09 4.02 -2.19
CA GLN A 338 26.11 5.09 -3.18
C GLN A 338 24.70 5.34 -3.70
N HIS A 339 24.37 6.62 -3.90
CA HIS A 339 23.26 6.98 -4.78
C HIS A 339 23.76 6.83 -6.21
N LEU A 340 23.01 6.10 -7.02
CA LEU A 340 23.38 5.80 -8.40
C LEU A 340 22.69 6.77 -9.36
N ASN A 341 23.39 7.13 -10.44
CA ASN A 341 22.86 7.97 -11.51
C ASN A 341 22.96 7.29 -12.88
N ILE A 342 22.67 5.99 -12.93
CA ILE A 342 22.80 5.15 -14.14
C ILE A 342 21.47 5.21 -14.91
N PRO A 343 21.43 5.77 -16.13
CA PRO A 343 20.22 5.73 -16.96
C PRO A 343 19.75 4.30 -17.23
N TYR A 344 18.44 4.07 -17.24
CA TYR A 344 17.85 2.74 -17.40
C TYR A 344 18.37 1.96 -18.62
N GLY A 345 18.59 2.63 -19.75
CA GLY A 345 19.11 2.00 -20.98
C GLY A 345 20.59 1.58 -20.91
N GLN A 346 21.31 1.93 -19.84
CA GLN A 346 22.70 1.56 -19.60
C GLN A 346 22.86 0.43 -18.57
N ILE A 347 21.75 -0.03 -17.97
CA ILE A 347 21.75 -1.14 -17.03
C ILE A 347 21.68 -2.45 -17.82
N MET A 348 22.76 -3.24 -17.77
CA MET A 348 22.91 -4.50 -18.51
C MET A 348 22.15 -5.66 -17.88
#